data_AF-A0A3C0B8Z5-F1
#
_entry.id   AF-A0A3C0B8Z5-F1
#
_cell.length_a   1.000
_cell.length_b   1.000
_cell.length_c   1.000
_cell.angle_alpha   90.00
_cell.angle_beta   90.00
_cell.angle_gamma   90.00
#
_symmetry.space_group_name_H-M   'P 1'
#
loop_
_entity.id
_entity.type
_entity.pdbx_description
1 polymer ?
#
loop_
_entity_poly.entity_id
_entity_poly.type
_entity_poly.pdbx_seq_one_letter_code
_entity_poly.pdbx_strand_id
1 'polypeptide(L)' 'NNLESENIKLELSAPNRAGILRPVERENEAEEILMLVMPVMLNS' A
#
# COMPACT_ATOMS: atom_id res chain seq x y z
N ASN A 1 -13.78 -2.57 -5.21
CA ASN A 1 -12.46 -2.20 -5.75
C ASN A 1 -12.03 -0.98 -4.94
N ASN A 2 -11.04 -1.11 -4.06
CA ASN A 2 -10.76 -0.05 -3.06
C ASN A 2 -9.68 0.93 -3.53
N LEU A 3 -9.03 0.63 -4.67
CA LEU A 3 -8.02 1.48 -5.28
C LEU A 3 -8.18 1.35 -6.80
N GLU A 4 -8.52 2.46 -7.46
CA GLU A 4 -8.64 2.54 -8.92
C GLU A 4 -7.30 2.99 -9.50
N SER A 5 -6.31 2.10 -9.44
CA SER A 5 -4.99 2.33 -10.03
C SER A 5 -4.42 1.02 -10.54
N GLU A 6 -3.89 1.02 -11.76
CA GLU A 6 -3.28 -0.16 -12.39
C GLU A 6 -2.00 -0.57 -11.65
N ASN A 7 -1.23 0.42 -11.18
CA ASN A 7 0.04 0.23 -10.49
C ASN A 7 0.01 0.77 -9.06
N ILE A 8 0.64 0.05 -8.14
CA ILE A 8 0.74 0.40 -6.73
C ILE A 8 2.19 0.42 -6.28
N LYS A 9 2.52 1.36 -5.39
CA LYS A 9 3.80 1.42 -4.71
C LYS A 9 3.66 0.81 -3.32
N LEU A 10 4.45 -0.24 -3.09
CA LEU A 10 4.59 -0.87 -1.78
C LEU A 10 5.91 -0.43 -1.13
N GLU A 11 5.81 0.20 0.03
CA GLU A 11 6.96 0.66 0.81
C GLU A 11 7.04 -0.13 2.13
N LEU A 12 8.12 -0.88 2.32
CA LEU A 12 8.36 -1.72 3.49
C LEU A 12 9.60 -1.23 4.26
N SER A 13 9.49 -1.15 5.59
CA SER A 13 10.64 -0.83 6.45
C SER A 13 11.35 -2.08 6.96
N ALA A 14 10.60 -3.11 7.35
CA ALA A 14 11.08 -4.40 7.81
C ALA A 14 9.99 -5.47 7.59
N PRO A 15 10.32 -6.77 7.47
CA PRO A 15 9.35 -7.83 7.18
C PRO A 15 8.22 -7.99 8.20
N ASN A 16 8.45 -7.57 9.45
CA ASN A 16 7.51 -7.66 10.57
C ASN A 16 6.85 -6.32 10.93
N ARG A 17 7.11 -5.26 10.17
CA ARG A 17 6.51 -3.93 10.37
C ARG A 17 5.47 -3.66 9.30
N ALA A 18 4.50 -2.80 9.63
CA ALA A 18 3.49 -2.37 8.68
C ALA A 18 4.14 -1.83 7.39
N GLY A 19 3.59 -2.26 6.26
CA GLY A 19 3.87 -1.71 4.95
C GLY A 19 2.90 -0.59 4.62
N ILE A 20 3.36 0.34 3.78
CA ILE A 20 2.53 1.40 3.21
C ILE A 20 2.23 1.04 1.76
N LEU A 21 0.96 1.14 1.39
CA LEU A 21 0.45 1.02 0.03
C LEU A 21 -0.12 2.36 -0.42
N ARG A 22 0.27 2.78 -1.63
CA ARG A 22 -0.30 3.95 -2.30
C ARG A 22 -0.31 3.74 -3.81
N PRO A 23 -1.26 4.35 -4.55
CA PRO A 23 -1.25 4.27 -6.00
C PRO A 23 -0.02 5.01 -6.56
N VAL A 24 0.53 4.53 -7.68
CA VAL A 24 1.65 5.20 -8.37
C VAL A 24 1.14 6.44 -9.08
N GLU A 25 -0.01 6.32 -9.73
CA GLU A 25 -0.67 7.39 -10.46
C GLU A 25 -1.89 7.84 -9.67
N ARG A 26 -2.04 9.15 -9.50
CA ARG A 26 -3.20 9.73 -8.84
C ARG A 26 -4.21 10.09 -9.92
N GLU A 27 -5.36 9.42 -9.92
CA GLU A 27 -6.47 9.80 -10.83
C GLU A 27 -7.05 11.18 -10.47
N ASN A 28 -6.95 11.58 -9.20
CA ASN A 28 -7.42 12.88 -8.71
C ASN A 28 -6.36 13.53 -7.81
N GLU A 29 -5.84 14.69 -8.22
CA GLU A 29 -4.82 15.41 -7.44
C GLU A 29 -5.34 15.97 -6.11
N ALA A 30 -6.66 16.15 -5.98
CA ALA A 30 -7.28 16.61 -4.74
C ALA A 30 -7.48 15.48 -3.70
N GLU A 31 -7.20 14.23 -4.08
CA GLU A 31 -7.41 13.06 -3.23
C GLU A 31 -6.10 12.29 -3.02
N GLU A 32 -5.70 12.11 -1.76
CA GLU A 32 -4.53 11.31 -1.40
C GLU A 32 -4.95 10.04 -0.68
N ILE A 33 -4.86 8.91 -1.38
CA ILE A 33 -5.19 7.60 -0.83
C ILE A 33 -3.93 6.92 -0.30
N LEU A 34 -3.92 6.65 1.01
CA LEU A 34 -2.87 5.93 1.71
C LEU A 34 -3.46 4.74 2.46
N MET A 35 -2.89 3.55 2.25
CA MET A 35 -3.33 2.33 2.92
C MET A 35 -2.18 1.72 3.74
N LEU A 36 -2.51 1.21 4.93
CA LEU A 36 -1.58 0.49 5.80
C LEU A 36 -1.88 -1.00 5.74
N VAL A 37 -0.84 -1.81 5.50
CA VAL A 37 -0.95 -3.27 5.53
C VAL A 37 -0.07 -3.85 6.61
N MET A 38 -0.68 -4.68 7.45
CA MET A 38 0.05 -5.44 8.47
C MET A 38 0.56 -6.75 7.87
N PRO A 39 1.85 -7.05 7.99
CA PRO A 39 2.36 -8.37 7.59
C PRO A 39 1.84 -9.44 8.55
N VAL A 40 1.62 -10.64 8.03
CA VAL A 40 1.31 -11.83 8.83
C VAL A 40 2.56 -12.69 8.96
N MET A 41 2.78 -13.25 10.14
CA MET A 41 3.87 -14.20 10.36
C MET A 41 3.48 -15.54 9.74
N LEU A 42 4.23 -16.00 8.73
CA LEU A 42 4.11 -17.36 8.22
C LEU A 42 4.98 -18.27 9.09
N ASN A 43 4.36 -19.15 9.86
CA ASN A 43 5.09 -20.23 10.52
C ASN A 43 5.42 -21.30 9.48
N SER A 44 6.67 -21.78 9.49
CA SER A 44 7.07 -23.01 8.77
C SER A 44 6.61 -24.25 9.53
#